data_AF-A0A062BRC6-F1
#
_entry.id   AF-A0A062BRC6-F1
#
_cell.length_a   1.000
_cell.length_b   1.000
_cell.length_c   1.000
_cell.angle_alpha   90.00
_cell.angle_beta   90.00
_cell.angle_gamma   90.00
#
_symmetry.space_group_name_H-M   'P 1'
#
loop_
_entity.id
_entity.type
_entity.pdbx_description
1 polymer ?
#
loop_
_entity_poly.entity_id
_entity_poly.type
_entity_poly.pdbx_seq_one_letter_code
_entity_poly.pdbx_strand_id
1 'polypeptide(L)'
;MNKQIKNFLQSGVIVASLALPGLSHADMTQVMALVNDPSAAPAVKRCEGNTNCNAFVALSKQWQVIPKDDPLRYFIYSGDLNGLIREGKDLHQHKLLDLDDFAYQVFDYHAENSNDRWLYVKGLCVLKYVQRTQFTKP
;
A
#
# COMPACT_ATOMS: atom_id res chain seq x y z
N MET A 1 -24.86 28.36 -65.46
CA MET A 1 -23.92 29.43 -65.03
C MET A 1 -23.79 29.34 -63.51
N ASN A 2 -22.56 29.06 -63.04
CA ASN A 2 -22.18 28.62 -61.69
C ASN A 2 -22.65 29.51 -60.54
N LYS A 3 -23.12 28.92 -59.43
CA LYS A 3 -22.96 29.45 -58.07
C LYS A 3 -22.72 28.34 -57.03
N GLN A 4 -21.44 28.03 -56.87
CA GLN A 4 -20.72 27.73 -55.61
C GLN A 4 -21.60 27.45 -54.37
N ILE A 5 -21.76 26.17 -54.02
CA ILE A 5 -22.23 25.73 -52.71
C ILE A 5 -21.06 25.90 -51.74
N LYS A 6 -21.12 26.93 -50.89
CA LYS A 6 -20.12 27.16 -49.84
C LYS A 6 -20.40 26.23 -48.66
N ASN A 7 -19.49 25.28 -48.47
CA ASN A 7 -19.34 24.50 -47.25
C ASN A 7 -19.21 25.43 -46.03
N PHE A 8 -20.04 25.22 -45.01
CA PHE A 8 -19.75 25.62 -43.64
C PHE A 8 -20.07 24.43 -42.74
N LEU A 9 -19.15 23.46 -42.74
CA LEU A 9 -19.07 22.44 -41.69
C LEU A 9 -18.62 23.16 -40.42
N GLN A 10 -19.59 23.43 -39.54
CA GLN A 10 -19.31 23.85 -38.17
C GLN A 10 -18.72 22.65 -37.41
N SER A 11 -17.40 22.52 -37.45
CA SER A 11 -16.66 21.57 -36.61
C SER A 11 -16.67 22.09 -35.17
N GLY A 12 -17.71 21.75 -34.42
CA GLY A 12 -17.71 21.88 -32.97
C GLY A 12 -16.69 20.92 -32.37
N VAL A 13 -15.52 21.43 -31.97
CA VAL A 13 -14.55 20.66 -31.20
C VAL A 13 -15.15 20.43 -29.81
N ILE A 14 -15.73 19.26 -29.58
CA ILE A 14 -16.05 18.78 -28.24
C ILE A 14 -14.72 18.34 -27.64
N VAL A 15 -14.03 19.27 -26.95
CA VAL A 15 -12.98 18.88 -26.01
C VAL A 15 -13.68 18.25 -24.81
N ALA A 16 -13.98 16.96 -24.92
CA ALA A 16 -14.30 16.15 -23.76
C ALA A 16 -13.00 16.00 -22.97
N SER A 17 -12.76 16.95 -22.06
CA SER A 17 -11.82 16.77 -20.96
C SER A 17 -12.31 15.59 -20.14
N LEU A 18 -11.95 14.37 -20.54
CA LEU A 18 -11.99 13.22 -19.66
C LEU A 18 -11.02 13.57 -18.54
N ALA A 19 -11.56 14.17 -17.48
CA ALA A 19 -10.92 14.15 -16.18
C ALA A 19 -10.71 12.67 -15.88
N LEU A 20 -9.50 12.18 -16.13
CA LEU A 20 -9.04 10.94 -15.54
C LEU A 20 -9.30 11.12 -14.04
N PRO A 21 -10.22 10.37 -13.40
CA PRO A 21 -10.11 10.25 -11.96
C PRO A 21 -8.70 9.71 -11.75
N GLY A 22 -7.87 10.49 -11.07
CA GLY A 22 -6.54 10.04 -10.66
C GLY A 22 -6.74 8.80 -9.79
N LEU A 23 -6.72 7.63 -10.41
CA LEU A 23 -6.81 6.37 -9.72
C LEU A 23 -5.54 6.22 -8.88
N SER A 24 -5.75 5.77 -7.65
CA SER A 24 -4.74 5.15 -6.80
C SER A 24 -3.92 6.08 -5.90
N HIS A 25 -4.60 6.90 -5.10
CA HIS A 25 -4.25 6.80 -3.68
C HIS A 25 -4.89 5.50 -3.20
N ALA A 26 -4.09 4.44 -3.03
CA ALA A 26 -4.54 3.35 -2.18
C ALA A 26 -5.04 3.98 -0.87
N ASP A 27 -6.26 3.60 -0.50
CA ASP A 27 -7.05 4.39 0.41
C ASP A 27 -6.54 4.15 1.84
N MET A 28 -5.91 5.16 2.44
CA MET A 28 -5.48 5.11 3.84
C MET A 28 -6.66 4.75 4.77
N THR A 29 -7.90 5.02 4.37
CA THR A 29 -9.09 4.56 5.09
C THR A 29 -9.16 3.03 5.17
N GLN A 30 -8.88 2.32 4.07
CA GLN A 30 -8.86 0.85 4.05
C GLN A 30 -7.70 0.29 4.88
N VAL A 31 -6.53 0.93 4.80
CA VAL A 31 -5.37 0.58 5.62
C VAL A 31 -5.69 0.74 7.11
N MET A 32 -6.30 1.87 7.48
CA MET A 32 -6.67 2.14 8.86
C MET A 32 -7.82 1.26 9.36
N ALA A 33 -8.74 0.83 8.49
CA ALA A 33 -9.75 -0.17 8.85
C ALA A 33 -9.09 -1.48 9.31
N LEU A 34 -8.09 -1.98 8.57
CA LEU A 34 -7.34 -3.19 8.95
C LEU A 34 -6.48 -3.00 10.20
N VAL A 35 -5.90 -1.81 10.39
CA VAL A 35 -5.10 -1.48 11.59
C VAL A 35 -5.98 -1.37 12.85
N ASN A 36 -7.19 -0.83 12.71
CA ASN A 36 -8.11 -0.65 13.84
C ASN A 36 -8.95 -1.89 14.14
N ASP A 37 -9.22 -2.72 13.12
CA ASP A 37 -9.92 -3.99 13.25
C ASP A 37 -9.20 -5.09 12.42
N PRO A 38 -8.17 -5.72 12.98
CA PRO A 38 -7.47 -6.84 12.34
C PRO A 38 -8.37 -8.03 12.01
N SER A 39 -9.53 -8.17 12.67
CA SER A 39 -10.45 -9.29 12.42
C SER A 39 -11.19 -9.18 11.09
N ALA A 40 -11.25 -7.99 10.50
CA ALA A 40 -11.80 -7.75 9.16
C ALA A 40 -10.93 -8.34 8.04
N ALA A 41 -9.70 -8.76 8.35
CA ALA A 41 -8.79 -9.32 7.36
C ALA A 41 -9.20 -10.75 6.94
N PRO A 42 -9.06 -11.10 5.65
CA PRO A 42 -9.31 -12.47 5.20
C PRO A 42 -8.32 -13.45 5.84
N ALA A 43 -8.80 -14.64 6.17
CA ALA A 43 -7.95 -15.70 6.72
C ALA A 43 -6.87 -16.14 5.72
N VAL A 44 -5.63 -16.23 6.21
CA VAL A 44 -4.47 -16.72 5.48
C VAL A 44 -4.02 -18.02 6.13
N LYS A 45 -3.93 -19.09 5.33
CA LYS A 45 -3.57 -20.43 5.85
C LYS A 45 -2.29 -20.40 6.70
N ARG A 46 -1.26 -19.69 6.23
CA ARG A 46 0.04 -19.57 6.93
C ARG A 46 -0.02 -18.84 8.28
N CYS A 47 -1.08 -18.09 8.53
CA CYS A 47 -1.28 -17.38 9.79
C CYS A 47 -2.07 -18.21 10.82
N GLU A 48 -2.56 -19.39 10.46
CA GLU A 48 -3.19 -20.35 11.38
C GLU A 48 -4.30 -19.74 12.26
N GLY A 49 -5.08 -18.81 11.70
CA GLY A 49 -6.18 -18.15 12.41
C GLY A 49 -5.77 -16.93 13.25
N ASN A 50 -4.48 -16.57 13.32
CA ASN A 50 -4.03 -15.34 13.96
C ASN A 50 -4.50 -14.11 13.16
N THR A 51 -5.36 -13.30 13.76
CA THR A 51 -5.98 -12.13 13.13
C THR A 51 -4.95 -11.03 12.79
N ASN A 52 -3.95 -10.81 13.64
CA ASN A 52 -2.91 -9.81 13.39
C ASN A 52 -2.02 -10.20 12.21
N CYS A 53 -1.63 -11.47 12.11
CA CYS A 53 -0.91 -11.99 10.95
C CYS A 53 -1.74 -11.87 9.66
N ASN A 54 -3.03 -12.24 9.71
CA ASN A 54 -3.94 -12.08 8.56
C ASN A 54 -4.03 -10.62 8.10
N ALA A 55 -4.19 -9.69 9.06
CA ALA A 55 -4.24 -8.27 8.80
C ALA A 55 -2.93 -7.75 8.22
N PHE A 56 -1.78 -8.18 8.74
CA PHE A 56 -0.49 -7.82 8.16
C PHE A 56 -0.36 -8.27 6.70
N VAL A 57 -0.81 -9.48 6.35
CA VAL A 57 -0.83 -9.95 4.96
C VAL A 57 -1.77 -9.11 4.10
N ALA A 58 -2.90 -8.64 4.63
CA ALA A 58 -3.78 -7.74 3.91
C ALA A 58 -3.13 -6.35 3.72
N LEU A 59 -2.48 -5.83 4.76
CA LEU A 59 -1.77 -4.55 4.75
C LEU A 59 -0.60 -4.54 3.77
N SER A 60 0.17 -5.62 3.69
CA SER A 60 1.30 -5.72 2.74
C SER A 60 0.85 -5.61 1.27
N LYS A 61 -0.40 -5.96 0.95
CA LYS A 61 -0.99 -5.76 -0.40
C LYS A 61 -1.32 -4.30 -0.67
N GLN A 62 -1.50 -3.48 0.37
CA GLN A 62 -1.80 -2.05 0.30
C GLN A 62 -0.56 -1.17 0.20
N TRP A 63 0.63 -1.73 -0.04
CA TRP A 63 1.90 -0.99 -0.15
C TRP A 63 1.88 0.19 -1.13
N GLN A 64 0.94 0.20 -2.09
CA GLN A 64 0.77 1.31 -3.02
C GLN A 64 0.23 2.60 -2.36
N VAL A 65 -0.20 2.56 -1.10
CA VAL A 65 -0.62 3.75 -0.31
C VAL A 65 0.52 4.73 -0.09
N ILE A 66 1.74 4.20 -0.08
CA ILE A 66 2.97 4.96 0.11
C ILE A 66 3.23 5.77 -1.18
N PRO A 67 3.45 7.09 -1.16
CA PRO A 67 3.78 7.87 -2.36
C PRO A 67 5.00 7.32 -3.12
N LYS A 68 5.08 7.56 -4.43
CA LYS A 68 6.18 7.00 -5.26
C LYS A 68 7.56 7.56 -4.91
N ASP A 69 7.60 8.78 -4.43
CA ASP A 69 8.77 9.56 -4.00
C ASP A 69 9.14 9.31 -2.53
N ASP A 70 8.35 8.54 -1.81
CA ASP A 70 8.63 8.18 -0.43
C ASP A 70 9.85 7.24 -0.33
N PRO A 71 10.82 7.50 0.57
CA PRO A 71 11.99 6.63 0.75
C PRO A 71 11.62 5.16 1.02
N LEU A 72 10.48 4.89 1.64
CA LEU A 72 10.02 3.53 1.92
C LEU A 72 9.79 2.70 0.64
N ARG A 73 9.52 3.34 -0.50
CA ARG A 73 9.40 2.66 -1.80
C ARG A 73 10.69 1.98 -2.24
N TYR A 74 11.85 2.52 -1.86
CA TYR A 74 13.14 1.92 -2.19
C TYR A 74 13.24 0.49 -1.65
N PHE A 75 12.96 0.31 -0.35
CA PHE A 75 13.02 -1.00 0.30
C PHE A 75 12.05 -2.01 -0.32
N ILE A 76 10.87 -1.55 -0.72
CA ILE A 76 9.88 -2.41 -1.37
C ILE A 76 10.40 -2.92 -2.72
N TYR A 77 11.02 -2.06 -3.53
CA TYR A 77 11.51 -2.47 -4.85
C TYR A 77 12.81 -3.27 -4.78
N SER A 78 13.69 -2.96 -3.84
CA SER A 78 14.95 -3.69 -3.65
C SER A 78 14.79 -4.98 -2.87
N GLY A 79 13.70 -5.13 -2.10
CA GLY A 79 13.56 -6.21 -1.13
C GLY A 79 14.57 -6.13 0.02
N ASP A 80 15.18 -4.95 0.25
CA ASP A 80 16.25 -4.77 1.22
C ASP A 80 15.73 -4.68 2.66
N LEU A 81 15.35 -5.84 3.20
CA LEU A 81 14.91 -5.94 4.59
C LEU A 81 16.03 -5.56 5.57
N ASN A 82 17.28 -5.89 5.26
CA ASN A 82 18.41 -5.62 6.16
C ASN A 82 18.67 -4.11 6.27
N GLY A 83 18.55 -3.39 5.16
CA GLY A 83 18.56 -1.92 5.13
C GLY A 83 17.43 -1.34 5.97
N LEU A 84 16.21 -1.85 5.79
CA LEU A 84 15.02 -1.40 6.53
C LEU A 84 15.16 -1.64 8.05
N ILE A 85 15.70 -2.79 8.47
CA ILE A 85 15.96 -3.09 9.88
C ILE A 85 17.07 -2.23 10.45
N ARG A 86 18.14 -1.96 9.67
CA ARG A 86 19.26 -1.11 10.10
C ARG A 86 18.83 0.34 10.35
N GLU A 87 17.84 0.83 9.61
CA GLU A 87 17.22 2.14 9.87
C GLU A 87 16.36 2.15 11.15
N GLY A 88 16.14 1.00 11.78
CA GLY A 88 15.26 0.83 12.92
C GLY A 88 13.83 0.54 12.45
N LYS A 89 13.12 -0.35 13.15
CA LYS A 89 11.68 -0.53 12.91
C LYS A 89 10.88 0.70 13.36
N ASP A 90 11.37 1.44 14.33
CA ASP A 90 10.79 2.66 14.94
C ASP A 90 9.29 2.60 15.25
N LEU A 91 8.65 1.43 15.24
CA LEU A 91 7.24 1.32 15.58
C LEU A 91 7.08 1.60 17.09
N HIS A 92 6.11 2.45 17.41
CA HIS A 92 5.82 2.93 18.76
C HIS A 92 4.36 2.69 19.14
N GLN A 93 3.48 2.57 18.13
CA GLN A 93 2.08 2.27 18.36
C GLN A 93 1.90 0.79 18.62
N HIS A 94 1.32 0.46 19.78
CA HIS A 94 1.16 -0.93 20.22
C HIS A 94 0.44 -1.81 19.18
N LYS A 95 -0.64 -1.31 18.58
CA LYS A 95 -1.36 -2.02 17.51
C LYS A 95 -0.49 -2.31 16.28
N LEU A 96 0.48 -1.45 15.95
CA LEU A 96 1.39 -1.66 14.82
C LEU A 96 2.50 -2.66 15.20
N LEU A 97 2.96 -2.61 16.46
CA LEU A 97 3.89 -3.60 17.01
C LEU A 97 3.27 -5.01 17.00
N ASP A 98 2.02 -5.15 17.45
CA ASP A 98 1.34 -6.45 17.46
C ASP A 98 1.20 -7.04 16.04
N LEU A 99 0.86 -6.21 15.05
CA LEU A 99 0.80 -6.63 13.65
C LEU A 99 2.17 -7.12 13.14
N ASP A 100 3.23 -6.38 13.48
CA ASP A 100 4.60 -6.68 13.08
C ASP A 100 5.15 -7.93 13.77
N ASP A 101 4.98 -8.09 15.07
CA ASP A 101 5.51 -9.20 15.86
C ASP A 101 4.99 -10.55 15.37
N PHE A 102 3.68 -10.66 15.11
CA PHE A 102 3.10 -11.89 14.57
C PHE A 102 3.54 -12.17 13.12
N ALA A 103 3.66 -11.12 12.31
CA ALA A 103 4.10 -11.28 10.93
C ALA A 103 5.59 -11.64 10.83
N TYR A 104 6.43 -11.08 11.71
CA TYR A 104 7.86 -11.37 11.79
C TYR A 104 8.11 -12.86 12.00
N GLN A 105 7.38 -13.48 12.94
CA GLN A 105 7.52 -14.91 13.22
C GLN A 105 7.22 -15.76 11.98
N VAL A 106 6.22 -15.39 11.18
CA VAL A 106 5.74 -16.20 10.04
C VAL A 106 6.51 -15.91 8.74
N PHE A 107 6.76 -14.64 8.43
CA PHE A 107 7.20 -14.21 7.10
C PHE A 107 8.65 -13.71 7.03
N ASP A 108 9.36 -13.65 8.15
CA ASP A 108 10.81 -13.41 8.20
C ASP A 108 11.55 -14.53 8.93
N TYR A 109 11.24 -14.77 10.21
CA TYR A 109 11.92 -15.78 11.03
C TYR A 109 11.69 -17.21 10.51
N HIS A 110 10.46 -17.54 10.11
CA HIS A 110 10.09 -18.81 9.48
C HIS A 110 9.74 -18.67 7.99
N ALA A 111 10.38 -17.73 7.30
CA ALA A 111 10.20 -17.55 5.86
C ALA A 111 10.55 -18.84 5.10
N GLU A 112 9.63 -19.33 4.26
CA GLU A 112 9.85 -20.50 3.42
C GLU A 112 10.57 -20.15 2.11
N ASN A 113 10.47 -18.89 1.68
CA ASN A 113 10.99 -18.44 0.40
C ASN A 113 11.16 -16.91 0.36
N SER A 114 11.72 -16.41 -0.74
CA SER A 114 11.92 -14.96 -0.95
C SER A 114 10.63 -14.16 -1.03
N ASN A 115 9.50 -14.76 -1.44
CA ASN A 115 8.22 -14.06 -1.51
C ASN A 115 7.67 -13.76 -0.11
N ASP A 116 7.88 -14.66 0.86
CA ASP A 116 7.50 -14.40 2.26
C ASP A 116 8.25 -13.18 2.80
N ARG A 117 9.57 -13.17 2.59
CA ARG A 117 10.40 -12.05 3.03
C ARG A 117 10.04 -10.76 2.31
N TRP A 118 9.68 -10.82 1.03
CA TRP A 118 9.24 -9.65 0.28
C TRP A 118 7.85 -9.13 0.72
N LEU A 119 6.93 -10.05 1.06
CA LEU A 119 5.65 -9.73 1.68
C LEU A 119 5.87 -9.00 3.01
N TYR A 120 6.81 -9.50 3.82
CA TYR A 120 7.17 -8.90 5.09
C TYR A 120 7.73 -7.48 4.92
N VAL A 121 8.66 -7.26 3.99
CA VAL A 121 9.17 -5.91 3.65
C VAL A 121 8.03 -4.96 3.28
N LYS A 122 7.12 -5.39 2.41
CA LYS A 122 5.96 -4.57 2.01
C LYS A 122 5.09 -4.18 3.20
N GLY A 123 4.75 -5.16 4.05
CA GLY A 123 3.93 -4.92 5.24
C GLY A 123 4.61 -3.97 6.22
N LEU A 124 5.89 -4.18 6.51
CA LEU A 124 6.64 -3.33 7.43
C LEU A 124 6.76 -1.88 6.92
N CYS A 125 6.98 -1.68 5.62
CA CYS A 125 6.93 -0.35 5.02
C CYS A 125 5.56 0.31 5.18
N VAL A 126 4.46 -0.43 5.03
CA VAL A 126 3.10 0.09 5.26
C VAL A 126 2.92 0.50 6.72
N LEU A 127 3.34 -0.32 7.69
CA LEU A 127 3.24 0.02 9.11
C LEU A 127 4.04 1.27 9.46
N LYS A 128 5.28 1.41 8.97
CA LYS A 128 6.09 2.62 9.17
C LYS A 128 5.42 3.85 8.55
N TYR A 129 4.84 3.72 7.36
CA TYR A 129 4.13 4.80 6.69
C TYR A 129 2.86 5.23 7.46
N VAL A 130 2.07 4.26 7.92
CA VAL A 130 0.90 4.49 8.77
C VAL A 130 1.29 5.20 10.05
N GLN A 131 2.35 4.76 10.72
CA GLN A 131 2.81 5.42 11.92
C GLN A 131 3.12 6.89 11.66
N ARG A 132 3.97 7.17 10.67
CA ARG A 132 4.40 8.53 10.35
C ARG A 132 3.24 9.45 9.98
N THR A 133 2.20 8.94 9.32
CA THR A 133 1.13 9.78 8.76
C THR A 133 -0.11 9.87 9.61
N GLN A 134 -0.40 8.85 10.42
CA GLN A 134 -1.65 8.75 11.20
C GLN A 134 -1.42 8.95 12.70
N PHE A 135 -0.24 8.60 13.21
CA PHE A 135 0.04 8.55 14.64
C PHE A 135 1.11 9.55 15.08
N THR A 136 2.07 9.85 14.22
CA THR A 136 3.05 10.90 14.42
C THR A 136 2.50 12.19 13.78
N LYS A 137 1.60 12.89 14.48
CA LYS A 137 1.34 14.30 14.14
C LYS A 137 2.53 15.16 14.63
N PRO A 138 2.85 16.27 13.94
CA PRO A 138 3.82 17.25 14.44
C PRO A 138 3.41 17.80 15.81
#